data_AF-A0A9E3S408-F1
#
_entry.id   AF-A0A9E3S408-F1
#
_cell.length_a   1.000
_cell.length_b   1.000
_cell.length_c   1.000
_cell.angle_alpha   90.00
_cell.angle_beta   90.00
_cell.angle_gamma   90.00
#
_symmetry.space_group_name_H-M   'P 1'
#
loop_
_entity.id
_entity.type
_entity.pdbx_description
1 polymer ?
#
loop_
_entity_poly.entity_id
_entity_poly.type
_entity_poly.pdbx_seq_one_letter_code
_entity_poly.pdbx_strand_id
1 'polypeptide(L)' 'MAHAFEALRPALAYLPPDEIGVIEEAYEFSRRAHEGQFRKSGEPYISHPLAVAGILAGWHLDAQTLTAALLH' A
#
# COMPACT_ATOMS: atom_id res chain seq x y z
N MET A 1 -13.18 2.33 6.39
CA MET A 1 -11.95 1.64 5.94
C MET A 1 -11.15 2.41 4.87
N ALA A 2 -11.54 3.62 4.47
CA ALA A 2 -10.76 4.47 3.55
C ALA A 2 -9.48 5.08 4.17
N HIS A 3 -9.31 5.02 5.50
CA HIS A 3 -8.23 5.70 6.20
C HIS A 3 -6.84 5.06 6.05
N ALA A 4 -6.74 3.81 5.60
CA ALA A 4 -5.47 3.11 5.57
C ALA A 4 -4.56 3.62 4.44
N PHE A 5 -5.08 3.83 3.22
CA PHE A 5 -4.28 4.39 2.14
C PHE A 5 -3.90 5.86 2.37
N GLU A 6 -4.80 6.65 2.98
CA GLU A 6 -4.52 8.04 3.33
C GLU A 6 -3.30 8.20 4.23
N ALA A 7 -2.94 7.18 5.02
CA ALA A 7 -1.71 7.19 5.82
C ALA A 7 -0.44 7.01 4.97
N LEU A 8 -0.53 6.31 3.84
CA LEU A 8 0.58 6.11 2.89
C LEU A 8 0.75 7.31 1.95
N ARG A 9 -0.36 7.98 1.59
CA ARG A 9 -0.40 9.03 0.55
C ARG A 9 0.65 10.14 0.71
N PRO A 10 0.93 10.69 1.92
CA PRO A 10 1.97 11.71 2.08
C PRO A 10 3.38 11.21 1.73
N ALA A 11 3.67 9.93 1.99
CA ALA A 11 4.95 9.32 1.68
C ALA A 11 5.16 9.13 0.17
N LEU A 12 4.11 9.23 -0.65
CA LEU A 12 4.17 9.09 -2.11
C LEU A 12 4.38 10.42 -2.84
N ALA A 13 4.49 11.55 -2.12
CA ALA A 13 4.51 12.90 -2.71
C ALA A 13 5.69 13.19 -3.64
N TYR A 14 6.70 12.31 -3.69
CA TYR A 14 7.82 12.39 -4.63
C TYR A 14 7.51 11.79 -6.01
N LEU A 15 6.38 11.10 -6.16
CA LEU A 15 5.95 10.47 -7.40
C LEU A 15 4.99 11.37 -8.20
N PRO A 16 4.96 11.22 -9.53
CA PRO A 16 3.93 11.81 -10.38
C PRO A 16 2.50 11.37 -9.97
N PRO A 17 1.47 12.22 -10.13
CA PRO A 17 0.09 11.89 -9.76
C PRO A 17 -0.48 10.63 -10.43
N ASP A 18 -0.09 10.35 -11.67
CA ASP A 18 -0.49 9.17 -12.42
C ASP A 18 0.11 7.88 -11.82
N GLU A 19 1.36 7.92 -11.38
CA GLU A 19 2.00 6.81 -10.68
C GLU A 19 1.37 6.56 -9.30
N ILE A 20 1.01 7.63 -8.58
CA ILE A 20 0.26 7.51 -7.31
C ILE A 20 -1.09 6.82 -7.56
N GLY A 21 -1.77 7.14 -8.67
CA GLY A 21 -3.02 6.48 -9.07
C GLY A 21 -2.86 4.97 -9.24
N VAL A 22 -1.76 4.51 -9.88
CA VAL A 22 -1.46 3.08 -10.03
C VAL A 22 -1.28 2.39 -8.67
N ILE A 23 -0.59 3.05 -7.73
CA ILE A 23 -0.38 2.52 -6.38
C ILE A 23 -1.71 2.45 -5.61
N GLU A 24 -2.61 3.42 -5.79
CA GLU A 24 -3.94 3.41 -5.19
C GLU A 24 -4.80 2.26 -5.73
N GLU A 25 -4.77 1.99 -7.03
CA GLU A 25 -5.43 0.83 -7.64
C GLU A 25 -4.88 -0.49 -7.10
N ALA A 26 -3.55 -0.60 -6.95
CA ALA A 26 -2.90 -1.76 -6.37
C ALA A 26 -3.29 -1.98 -4.90
N TYR A 27 -3.38 -0.89 -4.12
CA TYR A 27 -3.88 -0.94 -2.74
C TYR A 27 -5.32 -1.49 -2.70
N GLU A 28 -6.22 -0.96 -3.52
CA GLU A 28 -7.61 -1.42 -3.54
C GLU A 28 -7.74 -2.88 -4.00
N PHE A 29 -6.90 -3.32 -4.94
CA PHE A 29 -6.82 -4.72 -5.32
C PHE A 29 -6.37 -5.60 -4.13
N SER A 30 -5.26 -5.24 -3.49
CA SER A 30 -4.70 -5.96 -2.35
C SER A 30 -5.68 -6.02 -1.17
N ARG A 31 -6.31 -4.88 -0.84
CA ARG A 31 -7.31 -4.77 0.23
C ARG A 31 -8.47 -5.73 0.01
N ARG A 32 -8.99 -5.81 -1.22
CA ARG A 32 -10.08 -6.75 -1.57
C ARG A 32 -9.61 -8.20 -1.52
N ALA A 33 -8.43 -8.50 -2.05
CA ALA A 33 -7.87 -9.86 -2.03
C ALA A 33 -7.67 -10.40 -0.60
N HIS A 34 -7.34 -9.50 0.34
CA HIS A 34 -7.14 -9.81 1.75
C HIS A 34 -8.36 -9.55 2.65
N GLU A 35 -9.55 -9.32 2.09
CA GLU A 35 -10.76 -9.12 2.88
C GLU A 35 -11.08 -10.36 3.73
N GLY A 36 -11.36 -10.15 5.01
CA GLY A 36 -11.60 -11.24 5.98
C GLY A 36 -10.34 -12.02 6.39
N GLN A 37 -9.17 -11.69 5.86
CA GLN A 37 -7.90 -12.28 6.27
C GLN A 37 -7.28 -11.46 7.40
N PHE A 38 -6.69 -12.16 8.37
CA PHE A 38 -6.08 -11.56 9.56
C PHE A 38 -4.68 -12.10 9.79
N ARG A 39 -3.80 -11.25 10.31
CA ARG A 39 -2.48 -11.66 10.79
C ARG A 39 -2.60 -12.41 12.11
N LYS A 40 -1.53 -13.09 12.53
CA LYS A 40 -1.43 -13.70 13.87
C LYS A 40 -1.61 -12.67 15.01
N SER A 41 -1.33 -11.39 14.75
CA SER A 41 -1.58 -10.27 15.68
C SER A 41 -3.06 -9.92 15.85
N GLY A 42 -3.96 -10.41 14.99
CA GLY A 42 -5.37 -10.04 14.94
C GLY A 42 -5.68 -8.82 14.06
N GLU A 43 -4.67 -8.17 13.49
CA GLU A 43 -4.86 -7.07 12.55
C GLU A 43 -5.34 -7.57 11.17
N PRO A 44 -6.11 -6.77 10.41
CA PRO A 44 -6.41 -7.07 9.01
C PRO A 44 -5.14 -7.31 8.21
N TYR A 45 -5.10 -8.34 7.36
CA TYR A 45 -3.87 -8.75 6.68
C TYR A 45 -3.26 -7.64 5.80
N ILE A 46 -4.11 -6.81 5.18
CA ILE A 46 -3.72 -5.62 4.40
C ILE A 46 -2.80 -4.65 5.17
N SER A 47 -2.78 -4.68 6.51
CA SER A 47 -1.86 -3.86 7.30
C SER A 47 -0.39 -4.19 6.99
N HIS A 48 -0.08 -5.43 6.62
CA HIS A 48 1.28 -5.86 6.32
C HIS A 48 1.80 -5.32 4.98
N PRO A 49 1.14 -5.57 3.82
CA PRO A 49 1.56 -4.97 2.55
C PRO A 49 1.65 -3.44 2.61
N LEU A 50 0.72 -2.78 3.32
CA LEU A 50 0.75 -1.34 3.50
C LEU A 50 1.98 -0.86 4.29
N ALA A 51 2.36 -1.57 5.36
CA ALA A 51 3.55 -1.24 6.14
C ALA A 51 4.84 -1.41 5.32
N VAL A 52 4.93 -2.46 4.49
CA VAL A 52 6.07 -2.67 3.58
C VAL A 52 6.14 -1.53 2.56
N ALA A 53 5.02 -1.20 1.90
CA ALA A 53 4.96 -0.10 0.95
C ALA A 53 5.36 1.24 1.59
N GLY A 54 4.96 1.50 2.85
CA GLY A 54 5.37 2.70 3.60
C GLY A 54 6.88 2.78 3.85
N ILE A 55 7.53 1.66 4.21
CA ILE A 55 8.99 1.60 4.38
C ILE A 55 9.69 1.92 3.06
N LEU A 56 9.27 1.26 1.98
CA LEU A 56 9.88 1.45 0.65
C LEU A 56 9.64 2.86 0.10
N ALA A 57 8.48 3.44 0.38
CA ALA A 57 8.18 4.83 0.04
C ALA A 57 9.12 5.78 0.79
N GLY A 58 9.47 5.49 2.05
CA GLY A 58 10.49 6.23 2.81
C GLY A 58 11.91 6.17 2.22
N TRP A 59 12.18 5.21 1.32
CA TRP A 59 13.43 5.13 0.56
C TRP A 59 13.33 5.74 -0.85
N HIS A 60 12.17 6.32 -1.18
CA HIS A 60 11.88 6.90 -2.49
C HIS A 60 12.07 5.90 -3.66
N LEU A 61 11.63 4.65 -3.48
CA LEU A 61 11.65 3.67 -4.56
C LEU A 61 10.59 3.95 -5.63
N ASP A 62 10.73 3.33 -6.79
CA ASP A 62 9.83 3.56 -7.92
C ASP A 62 8.42 2.99 -7.69
N ALA A 63 7.44 3.50 -8.45
CA ALA A 63 6.05 3.11 -8.33
C ALA A 63 5.80 1.62 -8.58
N GLN A 64 6.60 0.97 -9.43
CA GLN A 64 6.46 -0.48 -9.70
C GLN A 64 6.85 -1.29 -8.46
N THR A 65 7.93 -0.89 -7.77
CA THR A 65 8.34 -1.51 -6.51
C THR A 65 7.28 -1.35 -5.42
N LEU A 66 6.69 -0.16 -5.27
CA LEU A 66 5.63 0.06 -4.29
C LEU A 66 4.36 -0.73 -4.61
N THR A 67 4.01 -0.81 -5.90
CA THR A 67 2.90 -1.64 -6.38
C THR A 67 3.16 -3.11 -6.05
N ALA A 68 4.35 -3.64 -6.35
CA ALA A 68 4.72 -5.00 -6.01
C ALA A 68 4.66 -5.25 -4.49
N ALA A 69 5.09 -4.31 -3.67
CA ALA A 69 5.01 -4.41 -2.23
C ALA A 69 3.57 -4.47 -1.69
N LEU A 70 2.61 -3.85 -2.37
CA LEU A 70 1.19 -3.99 -2.02
C LEU A 70 0.62 -5.35 -2.45
N LEU A 71 1.21 -6.01 -3.44
CA LEU A 71 0.68 -7.21 -4.11
C LEU A 71 1.40 -8.52 -3.77
N HIS A 72 2.44 -8.49 -2.94
CA HIS A 72 3.23 -9.66 -2.55
C HIS A 72 2.49 -10.60 -1.59
#